data_AF-A0A6V8L4R4-F1
#
_entry.id   AF-A0A6V8L4R4-F1
#
_cell.length_a   1.000
_cell.length_b   1.000
_cell.length_c   1.000
_cell.angle_alpha   90.00
_cell.angle_beta   90.00
_cell.angle_gamma   90.00
#
_symmetry.space_group_name_H-M   'P 1'
#
loop_
_entity.id
_entity.type
_entity.pdbx_description
1 polymer ?
#
loop_
_entity_poly.entity_id
_entity_poly.type
_entity_poly.pdbx_seq_one_letter_code
_entity_poly.pdbx_strand_id
1 'polypeptide(L)'
;MTEVWRQWGAVVAVSVLALPAAAALGWALATWRRRRGVPARVAWWRSAAEVGAVAGTLPWVWMILTPRSATRGVQLVPLRDLAVLFSGEPGTLVAQLGGNLLVFAALGFFAPIRWAALASLPRLFALGAAGSVTVEILQYALDLGRVSSVDDVLVNALGAALFGAASKRCWRVGADRLIYAG
;
A
#
# COMPACT_ATOMS: atom_id res chain seq x y z
N MET A 1 -23.59 13.52 8.69
CA MET A 1 -22.53 12.61 8.17
C MET A 1 -21.19 13.30 8.37
N THR A 2 -20.19 12.59 8.91
CA THR A 2 -18.89 13.17 9.28
C THR A 2 -18.12 13.69 8.06
N GLU A 3 -17.29 14.71 8.24
CA GLU A 3 -16.38 15.30 7.24
C GLU A 3 -15.65 14.23 6.41
N VAL A 4 -15.23 13.16 7.08
CA VAL A 4 -14.57 11.96 6.52
C VAL A 4 -15.41 11.31 5.43
N TRP A 5 -16.71 11.12 5.63
CA TRP A 5 -17.59 10.52 4.62
C TRP A 5 -17.79 11.43 3.41
N ARG A 6 -17.83 12.75 3.61
CA ARG A 6 -17.92 13.70 2.50
C ARG A 6 -16.66 13.67 1.64
N GLN A 7 -15.49 13.51 2.27
CA GLN A 7 -14.20 13.51 1.58
C GLN A 7 -13.85 12.16 0.94
N TRP A 8 -14.18 11.05 1.61
CA TRP A 8 -13.70 9.71 1.23
C TRP A 8 -14.79 8.71 0.87
N GLY A 9 -16.07 9.07 1.03
CA GLY A 9 -17.19 8.15 0.81
C GLY A 9 -17.21 7.57 -0.60
N ALA A 10 -16.92 8.40 -1.61
CA ALA A 10 -16.82 7.94 -3.00
C ALA A 10 -15.67 6.94 -3.20
N VAL A 11 -14.50 7.21 -2.62
CA VAL A 11 -13.33 6.31 -2.71
C VAL A 11 -13.64 4.96 -2.07
N VAL A 12 -14.22 4.97 -0.86
CA VAL A 12 -14.61 3.75 -0.15
C VAL A 12 -15.66 2.98 -0.93
N ALA A 13 -16.71 3.65 -1.40
CA ALA A 13 -17.78 3.01 -2.17
C ALA A 13 -17.26 2.37 -3.46
N VAL A 14 -16.47 3.10 -4.25
CA VAL A 14 -15.87 2.59 -5.48
C VAL A 14 -14.92 1.42 -5.19
N SER A 15 -14.11 1.51 -4.14
CA SER A 15 -13.17 0.45 -3.77
C SER A 15 -13.88 -0.83 -3.37
N VAL A 16 -14.98 -0.72 -2.61
CA VAL A 16 -15.82 -1.87 -2.23
C VAL A 16 -16.53 -2.46 -3.44
N LEU A 17 -17.11 -1.62 -4.30
CA LEU A 17 -17.78 -2.06 -5.53
C LEU A 17 -16.81 -2.65 -6.55
N ALA A 18 -15.52 -2.32 -6.49
CA ALA A 18 -14.49 -2.89 -7.34
C ALA A 18 -14.01 -4.28 -6.88
N LEU A 19 -14.33 -4.74 -5.66
CA LEU A 19 -13.88 -6.03 -5.14
C LEU A 19 -14.29 -7.23 -6.02
N PRO A 20 -15.54 -7.33 -6.54
CA PRO A 20 -15.92 -8.41 -7.45
C PRO A 20 -15.11 -8.37 -8.76
N ALA A 21 -14.83 -7.17 -9.30
CA ALA A 21 -14.02 -7.01 -10.50
C ALA A 21 -12.55 -7.41 -10.25
N ALA A 22 -11.99 -7.04 -9.10
CA ALA A 22 -10.66 -7.48 -8.68
C ALA A 22 -10.60 -9.01 -8.54
N ALA A 23 -11.60 -9.63 -7.91
CA ALA A 23 -11.68 -11.09 -7.79
C ALA A 23 -11.76 -11.77 -9.17
N ALA A 24 -12.60 -11.25 -10.07
CA ALA A 24 -12.72 -11.75 -11.44
C ALA A 24 -11.40 -11.61 -12.21
N LEU A 25 -10.69 -10.50 -12.07
CA LEU A 25 -9.37 -10.29 -12.65
C LEU A 25 -8.34 -11.29 -12.10
N GLY A 26 -8.33 -11.52 -10.79
CA GLY A 26 -7.46 -12.51 -10.16
C GLY A 26 -7.72 -13.92 -10.69
N TRP A 27 -9.00 -14.30 -10.83
CA TRP A 27 -9.42 -15.57 -11.42
C TRP A 27 -9.01 -15.69 -12.89
N ALA A 28 -9.22 -14.64 -13.69
CA ALA A 28 -8.86 -14.60 -15.10
C ALA A 28 -7.33 -14.74 -15.30
N LEU A 29 -6.54 -13.97 -14.53
CA LEU A 29 -5.07 -14.05 -14.56
C LEU A 29 -4.56 -15.43 -14.13
N ALA A 30 -5.15 -16.03 -13.09
CA ALA A 30 -4.77 -17.36 -12.64
C ALA A 30 -5.09 -18.41 -13.72
N THR A 31 -6.27 -18.32 -14.34
CA THR A 31 -6.71 -19.22 -15.40
C THR A 31 -5.83 -19.08 -16.64
N TRP A 32 -5.50 -17.85 -17.04
CA TRP A 32 -4.59 -17.57 -18.16
C TRP A 32 -3.18 -18.14 -17.91
N ARG A 33 -2.63 -17.99 -16.70
CA ARG A 33 -1.34 -18.58 -16.31
C ARG A 33 -1.35 -20.10 -16.37
N ARG A 34 -2.44 -20.72 -15.88
CA ARG A 34 -2.62 -22.18 -15.95
C ARG A 34 -2.64 -22.68 -17.39
N ARG A 35 -3.34 -21.98 -18.28
CA ARG A 35 -3.37 -22.30 -19.72
C ARG A 35 -1.99 -22.19 -20.38
N ARG A 36 -1.08 -21.37 -19.82
CA ARG A 36 0.32 -21.26 -20.23
C ARG A 36 1.27 -22.22 -19.52
N GLY A 37 0.76 -23.26 -18.85
CA GLY A 37 1.57 -24.30 -18.23
C GLY A 37 2.11 -23.96 -16.83
N VAL A 38 1.74 -22.83 -16.24
CA VAL A 38 2.15 -22.52 -14.86
C VAL A 38 1.40 -23.44 -13.88
N PRO A 39 2.08 -24.07 -12.90
CA PRO A 39 1.43 -24.90 -11.89
C PRO A 39 0.27 -24.17 -11.21
N ALA A 40 -0.88 -24.83 -11.08
CA ALA A 40 -2.12 -24.19 -10.63
C ALA A 40 -1.94 -23.36 -9.36
N ARG A 41 -1.25 -23.94 -8.36
CA ARG A 41 -0.97 -23.25 -7.10
C ARG A 41 -0.14 -21.98 -7.31
N VAL A 42 0.92 -22.02 -8.12
CA VAL A 42 1.78 -20.85 -8.40
C VAL A 42 1.00 -19.78 -9.17
N ALA A 43 0.17 -20.19 -10.14
CA ALA A 43 -0.68 -19.29 -10.89
C ALA A 43 -1.63 -18.50 -9.98
N TRP A 44 -2.33 -19.20 -9.09
CA TRP A 44 -3.23 -18.58 -8.11
C TRP A 44 -2.50 -17.66 -7.13
N TRP A 45 -1.40 -18.11 -6.54
CA TRP A 45 -0.63 -17.31 -5.58
C TRP A 45 -0.08 -16.02 -6.20
N ARG A 46 0.46 -16.08 -7.42
CA ARG A 46 0.96 -14.89 -8.12
C ARG A 46 -0.16 -13.92 -8.47
N SER A 47 -1.30 -14.42 -8.95
CA SER A 47 -2.46 -13.58 -9.30
C SER A 47 -3.06 -12.92 -8.07
N ALA A 48 -3.23 -13.66 -6.98
CA ALA A 48 -3.71 -13.11 -5.73
C ALA A 48 -2.76 -12.05 -5.17
N ALA A 49 -1.45 -12.27 -5.24
CA ALA A 49 -0.46 -11.28 -4.79
C ALA A 49 -0.50 -9.98 -5.62
N GLU A 50 -0.52 -10.08 -6.94
CA GLU A 50 -0.56 -8.89 -7.80
C GLU A 50 -1.87 -8.11 -7.63
N VAL A 51 -3.01 -8.79 -7.71
CA VAL A 51 -4.32 -8.15 -7.58
C VAL A 51 -4.53 -7.61 -6.16
N GLY A 52 -4.14 -8.36 -5.14
CA GLY A 52 -4.21 -7.94 -3.75
C GLY A 52 -3.35 -6.71 -3.46
N ALA A 53 -2.12 -6.65 -4.02
CA ALA A 53 -1.26 -5.49 -3.90
C ALA A 53 -1.93 -4.23 -4.48
N VAL A 54 -2.48 -4.36 -5.69
CA VAL A 54 -3.12 -3.25 -6.41
C VAL A 54 -4.42 -2.83 -5.74
N ALA A 55 -5.37 -3.76 -5.56
CA ALA A 55 -6.68 -3.47 -4.98
C ALA A 55 -6.59 -2.99 -3.52
N GLY A 56 -5.57 -3.44 -2.77
CA GLY A 56 -5.35 -3.02 -1.39
C GLY A 56 -4.58 -1.72 -1.23
N THR A 57 -3.80 -1.27 -2.23
CA THR A 57 -2.95 -0.06 -2.16
C THR A 57 -3.61 1.13 -2.86
N LEU A 58 -4.23 0.91 -4.03
CA LEU A 58 -4.80 1.99 -4.85
C LEU A 58 -5.83 2.85 -4.12
N PRO A 59 -6.74 2.32 -3.29
CA PRO A 59 -7.70 3.15 -2.55
C PRO A 59 -7.01 4.17 -1.65
N TRP A 60 -5.95 3.77 -0.94
CA TRP A 60 -5.22 4.66 -0.04
C TRP A 60 -4.42 5.72 -0.80
N VAL A 61 -3.76 5.32 -1.90
CA VAL A 61 -3.06 6.27 -2.77
C VAL A 61 -4.04 7.27 -3.38
N TRP A 62 -5.22 6.82 -3.82
CA TRP A 62 -6.26 7.72 -4.29
C TRP A 62 -6.70 8.67 -3.17
N MET A 63 -6.92 8.16 -1.95
CA MET A 63 -7.29 9.02 -0.83
C MET A 63 -6.24 10.13 -0.62
N ILE A 64 -4.97 9.79 -0.46
CA ILE A 64 -3.94 10.81 -0.19
C ILE A 64 -3.66 11.76 -1.38
N LEU A 65 -4.04 11.38 -2.61
CA LEU A 65 -3.97 12.22 -3.80
C LEU A 65 -5.25 13.01 -4.11
N THR A 66 -6.33 12.87 -3.33
CA THR A 66 -7.50 13.75 -3.49
C THR A 66 -7.15 15.16 -2.99
N PRO A 67 -7.37 16.21 -3.82
CA PRO A 67 -7.08 17.59 -3.44
C PRO A 67 -7.82 18.01 -2.17
N ARG A 68 -7.17 18.86 -1.36
CA ARG A 68 -7.77 19.51 -0.20
C ARG A 68 -7.77 21.02 -0.39
N SER A 69 -8.78 21.70 0.16
CA SER A 69 -8.89 23.16 0.11
C SER A 69 -7.93 23.89 1.09
N ALA A 70 -6.77 23.29 1.41
CA ALA A 70 -5.78 23.85 2.32
C ALA A 70 -4.57 24.41 1.53
N THR A 71 -3.81 25.30 2.15
CA THR A 71 -2.58 25.83 1.56
C THR A 71 -1.49 24.76 1.50
N ARG A 72 -0.80 24.64 0.37
CA ARG A 72 0.37 23.77 0.24
C ARG A 72 1.48 24.17 1.20
N GLY A 73 2.21 23.19 1.72
CA GLY A 73 3.37 23.40 2.57
C GLY A 73 4.40 22.29 2.39
N VAL A 74 5.62 22.51 2.85
CA VAL A 74 6.67 21.48 2.88
C VAL A 74 7.28 21.48 4.26
N GLN A 75 7.42 20.28 4.84
CA GLN A 75 7.89 20.07 6.20
C GLN A 75 8.96 18.99 6.20
N LEU A 76 10.20 19.46 6.12
CA LEU A 76 11.39 18.61 5.95
C LEU A 76 12.03 18.20 7.27
N VAL A 77 11.58 18.76 8.40
CA VAL A 77 12.14 18.43 9.71
C VAL A 77 11.51 17.12 10.18
N PRO A 78 12.26 16.00 10.19
CA PRO A 78 11.73 14.73 10.66
C PRO A 78 11.34 14.82 12.14
N LEU A 79 10.34 14.03 12.51
CA LEU A 79 9.77 13.85 13.85
C LEU A 79 9.01 15.06 14.41
N ARG A 80 8.97 16.19 13.69
CA ARG A 80 8.27 17.39 14.16
C ARG A 80 6.75 17.22 14.06
N ASP A 81 6.26 16.62 13.00
CA ASP A 81 4.82 16.43 12.82
C ASP A 81 4.33 15.31 13.73
N LEU A 82 5.12 14.25 13.89
CA LEU A 82 4.87 13.21 14.89
C LEU A 82 4.80 13.80 16.31
N ALA A 83 5.76 14.64 16.72
CA ALA A 83 5.74 15.23 18.07
C ALA A 83 4.50 16.09 18.32
N VAL A 84 4.10 16.90 17.34
CA VAL A 84 2.86 17.69 17.42
C VAL A 84 1.63 16.78 17.47
N LEU A 85 1.61 15.72 16.66
CA LEU A 85 0.51 14.75 16.59
C LEU A 85 0.34 13.98 17.91
N PHE A 86 1.44 13.61 18.57
CA PHE A 86 1.42 12.96 19.89
C PHE A 86 0.94 13.89 21.02
N SER A 87 1.07 15.20 20.84
CA SER A 87 0.55 16.21 21.79
C SER A 87 -0.90 16.63 21.50
N GLY A 88 -1.47 16.19 20.38
CA GLY A 88 -2.83 16.52 19.96
C GLY A 88 -3.89 15.52 20.44
N GLU A 89 -5.08 15.59 19.86
CA GLU A 89 -6.18 14.67 20.21
C GLU A 89 -5.87 13.22 19.79
N PRO A 90 -6.09 12.21 20.68
CA PRO A 90 -5.80 10.81 20.38
C PRO A 90 -6.50 10.26 19.13
N GLY A 91 -7.72 10.73 18.84
CA GLY A 91 -8.46 10.32 17.64
C GLY A 91 -7.78 10.74 16.34
N THR A 92 -7.19 11.94 16.33
CA THR A 92 -6.45 12.48 15.18
C THR A 92 -5.12 11.76 15.00
N LEU A 93 -4.43 11.44 16.10
CA LEU A 93 -3.22 10.64 16.10
C LEU A 93 -3.47 9.26 15.46
N VAL A 94 -4.47 8.51 15.96
CA VAL A 94 -4.77 7.17 15.43
C VAL A 94 -5.17 7.21 13.96
N ALA A 95 -5.96 8.21 13.54
CA ALA A 95 -6.40 8.33 12.16
C ALA A 95 -5.24 8.66 11.20
N GLN A 96 -4.35 9.60 11.55
CA GLN A 96 -3.23 9.99 10.68
C GLN A 96 -2.15 8.90 10.64
N LEU A 97 -1.74 8.42 11.81
CA LEU A 97 -0.68 7.41 11.92
C LEU A 97 -1.16 6.07 11.34
N GLY A 98 -2.40 5.68 11.63
CA GLY A 98 -3.03 4.51 11.04
C GLY A 98 -3.24 4.64 9.52
N GLY A 99 -3.73 5.78 9.05
CA GLY A 99 -3.94 6.05 7.63
C GLY A 99 -2.65 5.92 6.81
N ASN A 100 -1.57 6.54 7.28
CA ASN A 100 -0.26 6.45 6.64
C ASN A 100 0.31 5.03 6.70
N LEU A 101 0.26 4.35 7.84
CA LEU A 101 0.69 2.94 7.93
C LEU A 101 -0.01 2.03 6.91
N LEU A 102 -1.26 2.33 6.56
CA LEU A 102 -2.06 1.54 5.64
C LEU A 102 -1.78 1.83 4.16
N VAL A 103 -1.18 2.98 3.81
CA VAL A 103 -0.97 3.39 2.41
C VAL A 103 -0.26 2.31 1.60
N PHE A 104 0.87 1.82 2.09
CA PHE A 104 1.64 0.76 1.42
C PHE A 104 1.57 -0.59 2.15
N ALA A 105 0.62 -0.77 3.08
CA ALA A 105 0.46 -2.02 3.81
C ALA A 105 0.20 -3.22 2.88
N ALA A 106 -0.73 -3.08 1.93
CA ALA A 106 -1.05 -4.16 1.00
C ALA A 106 0.12 -4.44 0.05
N LEU A 107 0.77 -3.40 -0.48
CA LEU A 107 1.99 -3.55 -1.27
C LEU A 107 3.07 -4.30 -0.49
N GLY A 108 3.35 -3.91 0.75
CA GLY A 108 4.29 -4.58 1.64
C GLY A 108 3.95 -6.04 1.92
N PHE A 109 2.67 -6.34 2.14
CA PHE A 109 2.19 -7.70 2.37
C PHE A 109 2.40 -8.61 1.15
N PHE A 110 2.02 -8.14 -0.04
CA PHE A 110 1.94 -8.98 -1.24
C PHE A 110 3.21 -8.97 -2.11
N ALA A 111 3.99 -7.88 -2.12
CA ALA A 111 5.22 -7.79 -2.92
C ALA A 111 6.22 -8.93 -2.69
N PRO A 112 6.56 -9.36 -1.45
CA PRO A 112 7.53 -10.43 -1.24
C PRO A 112 6.99 -11.82 -1.62
N ILE A 113 5.67 -11.98 -1.72
CA ILE A 113 5.02 -13.21 -2.23
C ILE A 113 5.20 -13.30 -3.75
N ARG A 114 5.16 -12.15 -4.44
CA ARG A 114 5.29 -12.09 -5.90
C ARG A 114 6.74 -12.03 -6.38
N TRP A 115 7.59 -11.32 -5.66
CA TRP A 115 8.98 -11.08 -6.02
C TRP A 115 9.88 -11.46 -4.83
N ALA A 116 10.53 -12.62 -4.92
CA ALA A 116 11.45 -13.10 -3.88
C ALA A 116 12.60 -12.12 -3.59
N ALA A 117 12.99 -11.30 -4.58
CA ALA A 117 13.96 -10.23 -4.40
C ALA A 117 13.53 -9.20 -3.32
N LEU A 118 12.23 -9.04 -3.07
CA LEU A 118 11.69 -8.13 -2.06
C LEU A 118 11.43 -8.81 -0.70
N ALA A 119 11.73 -10.10 -0.54
CA ALA A 119 11.51 -10.87 0.69
C ALA A 119 12.50 -10.53 1.82
N SER A 120 12.62 -9.24 2.17
CA SER A 120 13.40 -8.75 3.30
C SER A 120 12.80 -7.45 3.82
N LEU A 121 12.77 -7.27 5.14
CA LEU A 121 12.18 -6.06 5.75
C LEU A 121 12.86 -4.76 5.29
N PRO A 122 14.21 -4.67 5.16
CA PRO A 122 14.83 -3.45 4.66
C PRO A 122 14.43 -3.11 3.23
N ARG A 123 14.27 -4.11 2.35
CA ARG A 123 13.82 -3.87 0.96
C ARG A 123 12.35 -3.46 0.90
N LEU A 124 11.51 -3.99 1.78
CA LEU A 124 10.10 -3.56 1.87
C LEU A 124 9.97 -2.15 2.44
N PHE A 125 10.80 -1.81 3.43
CA PHE A 125 10.92 -0.43 3.90
C PHE A 125 11.36 0.50 2.76
N ALA A 126 12.42 0.15 2.02
CA ALA A 126 12.90 0.94 0.89
C ALA A 126 11.83 1.08 -0.23
N LEU A 127 11.07 0.02 -0.51
CA LEU A 127 9.95 0.05 -1.45
C LEU A 127 8.86 1.02 -1.00
N GLY A 128 8.44 0.95 0.28
CA GLY A 128 7.46 1.87 0.84
C GLY A 128 7.96 3.32 0.87
N ALA A 129 9.24 3.54 1.18
CA ALA A 129 9.86 4.86 1.16
C ALA A 129 9.88 5.44 -0.26
N ALA A 130 10.32 4.67 -1.27
CA ALA A 130 10.33 5.11 -2.66
C ALA A 130 8.92 5.41 -3.19
N GLY A 131 7.94 4.56 -2.84
CA GLY A 131 6.54 4.81 -3.14
C GLY A 131 6.03 6.09 -2.50
N SER A 132 6.34 6.31 -1.22
CA SER A 132 5.90 7.49 -0.49
C SER A 132 6.54 8.77 -1.02
N VAL A 133 7.84 8.76 -1.31
CA VAL A 133 8.52 9.90 -1.95
C VAL A 133 7.88 10.24 -3.30
N THR A 134 7.48 9.21 -4.07
CA THR A 134 6.76 9.44 -5.33
C THR A 134 5.41 10.13 -5.09
N VAL A 135 4.65 9.69 -4.10
CA VAL A 135 3.37 10.33 -3.72
C VAL A 135 3.59 11.78 -3.28
N GLU A 136 4.61 12.03 -2.45
CA GLU A 136 4.97 13.37 -1.98
C GLU A 136 5.32 14.31 -3.14
N ILE A 137 6.13 13.84 -4.08
CA ILE A 137 6.46 14.59 -5.30
C ILE A 137 5.19 14.90 -6.09
N LEU A 138 4.26 13.95 -6.23
CA LEU A 138 2.99 14.18 -6.92
C LEU A 138 2.09 15.17 -6.17
N GLN A 139 2.01 15.08 -4.84
CA GLN A 139 1.24 16.02 -4.02
C GLN A 139 1.76 17.45 -4.15
N TYR A 140 3.08 17.60 -4.16
CA TYR A 140 3.74 18.89 -4.37
C TYR A 140 3.54 19.41 -5.81
N ALA A 141 3.80 18.57 -6.81
CA ALA A 141 3.74 18.96 -8.23
C ALA A 141 2.32 19.28 -8.72
N LEU A 142 1.31 18.58 -8.18
CA LEU A 142 -0.10 18.78 -8.53
C LEU A 142 -0.81 19.79 -7.63
N ASP A 143 -0.10 20.43 -6.69
CA ASP A 143 -0.62 21.41 -5.74
C ASP A 143 -1.90 20.94 -5.04
N LEU A 144 -1.84 19.75 -4.43
CA LEU A 144 -3.02 19.10 -3.85
C LEU A 144 -3.47 19.71 -2.50
N GLY A 145 -2.91 20.86 -2.11
CA GLY A 145 -3.22 21.50 -0.83
C GLY A 145 -2.83 20.64 0.37
N ARG A 146 -1.73 19.89 0.27
CA ARG A 146 -1.19 19.06 1.34
C ARG A 146 0.19 19.54 1.75
N VAL A 147 0.55 19.24 3.01
CA VAL A 147 1.89 19.47 3.51
C VAL A 147 2.71 18.23 3.22
N SER A 148 3.77 18.39 2.45
CA SER A 148 4.69 17.29 2.17
C SER A 148 5.60 17.03 3.35
N SER A 149 5.55 15.83 3.95
CA SER A 149 6.22 15.54 5.23
C SER A 149 7.13 14.33 5.16
N VAL A 150 8.33 14.47 5.73
CA VAL A 150 9.26 13.34 5.91
C VAL A 150 8.68 12.28 6.85
N ASP A 151 7.82 12.69 7.79
CA ASP A 151 7.17 11.77 8.73
C ASP A 151 6.19 10.83 8.01
N ASP A 152 5.45 11.34 7.03
CA ASP A 152 4.54 10.53 6.21
C ASP A 152 5.32 9.47 5.43
N VAL A 153 6.49 9.84 4.86
CA VAL A 153 7.39 8.89 4.18
C VAL A 153 7.85 7.78 5.12
N LEU A 154 8.27 8.12 6.33
CA LEU A 154 8.75 7.14 7.31
C LEU A 154 7.62 6.21 7.78
N VAL A 155 6.44 6.76 8.09
CA VAL A 155 5.29 5.97 8.56
C VAL A 155 4.78 5.05 7.44
N ASN A 156 4.69 5.53 6.20
CA ASN A 156 4.34 4.74 5.02
C ASN A 156 5.33 3.59 4.78
N ALA A 157 6.63 3.85 4.90
CA ALA A 157 7.69 2.86 4.78
C ALA A 157 7.65 1.80 5.89
N LEU A 158 7.39 2.23 7.14
CA LEU A 158 7.19 1.33 8.27
C LEU A 158 5.96 0.43 8.05
N GLY A 159 4.86 0.99 7.53
CA GLY A 159 3.68 0.24 7.15
C GLY A 159 4.00 -0.90 6.18
N ALA A 160 4.71 -0.60 5.09
CA ALA A 160 5.14 -1.61 4.13
C ALA A 160 5.98 -2.73 4.78
N ALA A 161 6.93 -2.37 5.66
CA ALA A 161 7.77 -3.35 6.35
C ALA A 161 6.98 -4.21 7.35
N LEU A 162 6.10 -3.61 8.16
CA LEU A 162 5.31 -4.31 9.18
C LEU A 162 4.32 -5.31 8.56
N PHE A 163 3.57 -4.88 7.56
CA PHE A 163 2.62 -5.77 6.87
C PHE A 163 3.34 -6.81 6.00
N GLY A 164 4.52 -6.48 5.48
CA GLY A 164 5.43 -7.48 4.94
C GLY A 164 5.86 -8.53 5.96
N ALA A 165 6.19 -8.12 7.18
CA ALA A 165 6.55 -9.03 8.26
C ALA A 165 5.39 -10.01 8.56
N ALA A 166 4.14 -9.53 8.54
CA ALA A 166 2.95 -10.35 8.72
C ALA A 166 2.80 -11.43 7.63
N SER A 167 3.29 -11.18 6.41
CA SER A 167 3.26 -12.16 5.31
C SER A 167 4.50 -13.06 5.23
N LYS A 168 5.46 -12.98 6.18
CA LYS A 168 6.72 -13.75 6.14
C LYS A 168 6.55 -15.25 5.88
N ARG A 169 5.52 -15.86 6.47
CA ARG A 169 5.21 -17.30 6.29
C ARG A 169 4.87 -17.63 4.83
N CYS A 170 4.38 -16.66 4.06
CA CYS A 170 3.98 -16.80 2.67
C CYS A 170 5.12 -16.50 1.67
N TRP A 171 6.23 -15.87 2.10
CA TRP A 171 7.33 -15.46 1.21
C TRP A 171 7.99 -16.67 0.51
N ARG A 172 8.13 -17.80 1.22
CA ARG A 172 8.87 -18.99 0.74
C ARG A 172 8.08 -19.87 -0.22
N VAL A 173 6.80 -19.59 -0.40
CA VAL A 173 5.90 -20.42 -1.21
C VAL A 173 6.24 -20.38 -2.71
N GLY A 174 7.05 -19.40 -3.14
CA GLY A 174 7.51 -19.25 -4.53
C GLY A 174 8.91 -19.79 -4.84
N ALA A 175 9.77 -20.06 -3.83
CA ALA A 175 11.18 -20.42 -4.04
C ALA A 175 11.43 -21.94 -3.98
N ASP A 176 10.86 -22.63 -2.99
CA ASP A 176 11.17 -24.05 -2.72
C ASP A 176 10.50 -25.05 -3.68
N ARG A 177 9.79 -24.61 -4.72
CA ARG A 177 9.03 -25.52 -5.62
C ARG A 177 9.40 -25.45 -7.10
N LEU A 178 10.35 -24.59 -7.46
CA LEU A 178 10.99 -24.63 -8.79
C LEU A 178 12.15 -25.63 -8.83
N ILE A 179 12.70 -25.99 -7.66
CA ILE A 179 13.85 -26.92 -7.55
C ILE A 179 13.40 -28.40 -7.58
N TYR A 180 12.17 -28.70 -7.15
CA TYR A 180 11.63 -30.08 -7.11
C TYR A 180 10.59 -30.38 -8.21
N ALA A 181 10.46 -29.51 -9.21
CA ALA A 181 9.59 -29.71 -10.37
C ALA A 181 10.38 -29.85 -11.69
N GLY A 182 11.70 -30.03 -11.58
CA GLY A 182 12.59 -30.39 -12.69
C GLY A 182 12.90 -31.87 -12.66
#